data_AF-A0A0R3JS60-F1
#
_entry.id   AF-A0A0R3JS60-F1
#
_cell.length_a   1.000
_cell.length_b   1.000
_cell.length_c   1.000
_cell.angle_alpha   90.00
_cell.angle_beta   90.00
_cell.angle_gamma   90.00
#
_symmetry.space_group_name_H-M   'P 1'
#
loop_
_entity.id
_entity.type
_entity.pdbx_description
1 polymer ?
#
loop_
_entity_poly.entity_id
_entity_poly.type
_entity_poly.pdbx_seq_one_letter_code
_entity_poly.pdbx_strand_id
1 'polypeptide(L)'
;MKEQKKKYIINGFKKSIIYALITCFALSVIAALIAFAKKGDMLKYIFYTLYGFGIFASILSVPQLFKKDEDPKIAMLRRKSPLYGFYNLFSNPYAEAAEAESLEEFQGEGFWNGLFIVLYSIIILSIGMLIERIYY
;
A
#
# COMPACT_ATOMS: atom_id res chain seq x y z
N MET A 1 23.60 5.07 -9.90
CA MET A 1 22.12 5.01 -9.98
C MET A 1 21.55 3.60 -9.76
N LYS A 2 22.01 2.55 -10.47
CA LYS A 2 21.49 1.17 -10.30
C LYS A 2 21.70 0.59 -8.89
N GLU A 3 22.85 0.82 -8.26
CA GLU A 3 23.13 0.30 -6.91
C GLU A 3 22.27 0.95 -5.82
N GLN A 4 21.99 2.26 -5.94
CA GLN A 4 21.12 2.98 -5.01
C GLN A 4 19.67 2.49 -5.12
N LYS A 5 19.16 2.25 -6.33
CA LYS A 5 17.84 1.64 -6.55
C LYS A 5 17.77 0.25 -5.92
N LYS A 6 18.79 -0.61 -6.13
CA LYS A 6 18.85 -1.94 -5.51
C LYS A 6 18.83 -1.86 -3.97
N LYS A 7 19.60 -0.94 -3.39
CA LYS A 7 19.65 -0.72 -1.93
C LYS A 7 18.30 -0.23 -1.38
N TYR A 8 17.62 0.67 -2.09
CA TYR A 8 16.28 1.15 -1.74
C TYR A 8 15.27 -0.01 -1.72
N ILE A 9 15.24 -0.83 -2.78
CA ILE A 9 14.32 -1.96 -2.90
C ILE A 9 14.52 -2.97 -1.76
N ILE A 10 15.77 -3.37 -1.51
CA ILE A 10 16.10 -4.33 -0.44
C ILE A 10 15.71 -3.76 0.94
N ASN A 11 15.98 -2.48 1.17
CA ASN A 11 15.63 -1.83 2.44
C ASN A 11 14.11 -1.71 2.60
N GLY A 12 13.39 -1.43 1.51
CA GLY A 12 11.92 -1.39 1.47
C GLY A 12 11.32 -2.73 1.88
N PHE A 13 11.75 -3.84 1.27
CA PHE A 13 11.30 -5.18 1.65
C PHE A 13 11.58 -5.50 3.12
N LYS A 14 12.80 -5.23 3.61
CA LYS A 14 13.16 -5.46 5.02
C LYS A 14 12.26 -4.66 5.96
N LYS A 15 12.05 -3.38 5.65
CA LYS A 15 11.19 -2.49 6.44
C LYS A 15 9.74 -2.94 6.43
N SER A 16 9.19 -3.33 5.27
CA SER A 16 7.82 -3.86 5.18
C SER A 16 7.61 -5.06 6.08
N ILE A 17 8.56 -6.01 6.11
CA ILE A 17 8.49 -7.19 6.97
C ILE A 17 8.52 -6.77 8.45
N ILE A 18 9.50 -5.94 8.84
CA ILE A 18 9.65 -5.49 10.22
C ILE A 18 8.40 -4.73 10.70
N TYR A 19 7.91 -3.80 9.89
CA TYR A 19 6.71 -3.04 10.22
C TYR A 19 5.48 -3.93 10.30
N ALA A 20 5.32 -4.91 9.40
CA ALA A 20 4.21 -5.87 9.44
C ALA A 20 4.19 -6.63 10.77
N LEU A 21 5.34 -7.12 11.21
CA LEU A 21 5.48 -7.84 12.49
C LEU A 21 5.16 -6.95 13.70
N ILE A 22 5.69 -5.71 13.71
CA ILE A 22 5.39 -4.73 14.78
C ILE A 22 3.89 -4.46 14.83
N THR A 23 3.25 -4.25 13.69
CA THR A 23 1.80 -4.02 13.66
C THR A 23 0.98 -5.24 14.03
N CYS A 24 1.42 -6.46 13.67
CA CYS A 24 0.76 -7.68 14.13
C CYS A 24 0.79 -7.78 15.65
N PHE A 25 1.94 -7.51 16.26
CA PHE A 25 2.08 -7.49 17.71
C PHE A 25 1.19 -6.41 18.35
N ALA A 26 1.24 -5.17 17.85
CA ALA A 26 0.43 -4.07 18.37
C ALA A 26 -1.07 -4.35 18.26
N LEU A 27 -1.54 -4.84 17.11
CA LEU A 27 -2.94 -5.21 16.91
C LEU A 27 -3.36 -6.37 17.81
N SER A 28 -2.47 -7.35 18.02
CA SER A 28 -2.76 -8.48 18.93
C SER A 28 -2.94 -8.01 20.37
N VAL A 29 -2.10 -7.07 20.84
CA VAL A 29 -2.22 -6.48 22.19
C VAL A 29 -3.53 -5.69 22.31
N ILE A 30 -3.86 -4.85 21.33
CA ILE A 30 -5.11 -4.08 21.32
C ILE A 30 -6.33 -5.01 21.31
N ALA A 31 -6.31 -6.04 20.47
CA ALA A 31 -7.38 -7.02 20.37
C ALA A 31 -7.55 -7.82 21.67
N ALA A 32 -6.47 -8.19 22.34
CA ALA A 32 -6.51 -8.87 23.64
C ALA A 32 -7.16 -7.98 24.72
N LEU A 33 -6.84 -6.68 24.75
CA LEU A 33 -7.49 -5.73 25.67
C LEU A 33 -8.98 -5.60 25.40
N ILE A 34 -9.39 -5.54 24.13
CA ILE A 34 -10.80 -5.47 23.73
C ILE A 34 -11.53 -6.77 24.12
N ALA A 35 -10.91 -7.92 23.87
CA ALA A 35 -11.48 -9.22 24.24
C ALA A 35 -11.68 -9.33 25.75
N PHE A 36 -10.71 -8.88 26.54
CA PHE A 36 -10.80 -8.85 28.01
C PHE A 36 -11.95 -7.94 28.48
N ALA A 37 -12.04 -6.72 27.94
CA ALA A 37 -13.11 -5.78 28.28
C ALA A 37 -14.51 -6.31 27.92
N LYS A 38 -14.63 -7.03 26.81
CA LYS A 38 -15.90 -7.59 26.32
C LYS A 38 -16.18 -9.02 26.81
N LYS A 39 -15.33 -9.59 27.67
CA LYS A 39 -15.39 -11.00 28.11
C LYS A 39 -15.58 -11.98 26.94
N GLY A 40 -14.90 -11.72 25.84
CA GLY A 40 -14.98 -12.52 24.63
C GLY A 40 -13.70 -13.31 24.38
N ASP A 41 -13.73 -14.11 23.32
CA ASP A 41 -12.63 -14.97 22.91
C ASP A 41 -11.46 -14.18 22.31
N MET A 42 -10.29 -14.24 22.95
CA MET A 42 -9.11 -13.48 22.52
C MET A 42 -8.70 -13.81 21.08
N LEU A 43 -8.69 -15.09 20.70
CA LEU A 43 -8.23 -15.51 19.37
C LEU A 43 -9.15 -14.96 18.27
N LYS A 44 -10.47 -14.96 18.52
CA LYS A 44 -11.47 -14.40 17.60
C LYS A 44 -11.29 -12.89 17.37
N TYR A 45 -11.03 -12.12 18.42
CA TYR A 45 -10.78 -10.68 18.28
C TYR A 45 -9.45 -10.39 17.57
N ILE A 46 -8.40 -11.14 17.88
CA ILE A 46 -7.10 -11.01 17.21
C ILE A 46 -7.26 -11.33 15.71
N PHE A 47 -7.96 -12.41 15.37
CA PHE A 47 -8.27 -12.76 13.99
C PHE A 47 -8.98 -11.62 13.25
N TYR A 48 -10.10 -11.12 13.77
CA TYR A 48 -10.87 -10.07 13.08
C TYR A 48 -10.10 -8.77 12.91
N THR A 49 -9.31 -8.37 13.92
CA THR A 49 -8.52 -7.14 13.84
C THR A 49 -7.39 -7.24 12.82
N LEU A 50 -6.69 -8.38 12.76
CA LEU A 50 -5.64 -8.61 11.76
C LEU A 50 -6.22 -8.67 10.34
N TYR A 51 -7.34 -9.38 10.15
CA TYR A 51 -8.00 -9.45 8.85
C TYR A 51 -8.52 -8.09 8.38
N GLY A 52 -9.25 -7.39 9.25
CA GLY A 52 -9.80 -6.07 8.94
C GLY A 52 -8.70 -5.07 8.60
N PHE A 53 -7.61 -5.05 9.38
CA PHE A 53 -6.50 -4.15 9.12
C PHE A 53 -5.69 -4.54 7.88
N GLY A 54 -5.47 -5.85 7.64
CA GLY A 54 -4.77 -6.34 6.45
C GLY A 54 -5.50 -5.96 5.15
N ILE A 55 -6.82 -6.10 5.12
CA ILE A 55 -7.65 -5.66 3.98
C ILE A 55 -7.63 -4.13 3.83
N PHE A 56 -7.76 -3.39 4.94
CA PHE A 56 -7.69 -1.93 4.89
C PHE A 56 -6.35 -1.44 4.33
N ALA A 57 -5.24 -2.04 4.76
CA ALA A 57 -3.91 -1.72 4.28
C ALA A 57 -3.72 -2.03 2.80
N SER A 58 -4.32 -3.12 2.28
CA SER A 58 -4.21 -3.46 0.87
C SER A 58 -4.93 -2.45 -0.02
N ILE A 59 -6.07 -1.89 0.40
CA ILE A 59 -6.77 -0.82 -0.32
C ILE A 59 -5.88 0.43 -0.48
N LEU A 60 -5.11 0.77 0.56
CA LEU A 60 -4.19 1.91 0.52
C LEU A 60 -2.99 1.72 -0.42
N SER A 61 -2.71 0.49 -0.85
CA SER A 61 -1.67 0.24 -1.86
C SER A 61 -2.07 0.74 -3.25
N VAL A 62 -3.38 0.71 -3.57
CA VAL A 62 -3.88 1.00 -4.92
C VAL A 62 -3.54 2.42 -5.37
N PRO A 63 -3.82 3.49 -4.59
CA PRO A 63 -3.43 4.84 -4.99
C PRO A 63 -1.91 5.03 -5.14
N GLN A 64 -1.10 4.27 -4.41
CA GLN A 64 0.36 4.36 -4.48
C GLN A 64 0.93 3.67 -5.71
N LEU A 65 0.35 2.52 -6.11
CA LEU A 65 0.73 1.81 -7.34
C LEU A 65 0.50 2.66 -8.60
N PHE A 66 -0.53 3.50 -8.59
CA PHE A 66 -0.86 4.40 -9.68
C PHE A 66 -0.38 5.85 -9.46
N LYS A 67 0.41 6.09 -8.40
CA LYS A 67 0.91 7.43 -8.10
C LYS A 67 1.96 7.81 -9.14
N LYS A 68 1.61 8.77 -10.00
CA LYS A 68 2.55 9.36 -10.97
C LYS A 68 3.59 10.20 -10.22
N ASP A 69 4.88 9.92 -10.45
CA ASP A 69 5.99 10.73 -9.95
C ASP A 69 6.11 12.00 -10.81
N GLU A 70 5.16 12.93 -10.64
CA GLU A 70 5.23 14.25 -11.27
C GLU A 70 5.97 15.24 -10.37
N ASP A 71 6.80 16.10 -10.97
CA ASP A 71 7.40 17.24 -10.27
C ASP A 71 6.26 18.07 -9.63
N PRO A 72 6.31 18.35 -8.31
CA PRO A 72 5.27 19.09 -7.61
C PRO A 72 4.97 20.46 -8.25
N LYS A 73 5.95 21.09 -8.91
CA LYS A 73 5.74 22.33 -9.66
C LYS A 73 4.87 22.12 -10.91
N ILE A 74 5.09 21.03 -11.64
CA ILE A 74 4.33 20.66 -12.84
C ILE A 74 2.92 20.23 -12.44
N ALA A 75 2.78 19.44 -11.37
CA ALA A 75 1.48 19.04 -10.84
C ALA A 75 0.63 20.26 -10.40
N MET A 76 1.26 21.26 -9.77
CA MET A 76 0.60 22.50 -9.36
C MET A 76 0.16 23.34 -10.57
N LEU A 77 1.00 23.45 -11.61
CA LEU A 77 0.66 24.15 -12.85
C LEU A 77 -0.51 23.47 -13.57
N ARG A 78 -0.53 22.13 -13.62
CA ARG A 78 -1.61 21.38 -14.24
C ARG A 78 -2.95 21.62 -13.52
N ARG A 79 -2.96 21.57 -12.18
CA ARG A 79 -4.16 21.86 -11.35
C ARG A 79 -4.66 23.31 -11.46
N LYS A 80 -3.77 24.25 -11.77
CA LYS A 80 -4.11 25.66 -12.00
C LYS A 80 -4.59 25.93 -13.42
N SER A 81 -4.40 25.00 -14.36
CA SER A 81 -4.87 25.18 -15.73
C SER A 81 -6.40 24.99 -15.80
N PRO A 82 -7.14 25.91 -16.44
CA PRO A 82 -8.60 25.79 -16.61
C PRO A 82 -9.00 24.59 -17.48
N LEU A 83 -8.04 23.98 -18.17
CA LEU A 83 -8.21 22.80 -19.02
C LEU A 83 -8.08 21.47 -18.26
N TYR A 84 -7.75 21.49 -16.96
CA TYR A 84 -7.49 20.27 -16.19
C TYR A 84 -8.66 19.27 -16.17
N GLY A 85 -9.91 19.74 -16.27
CA GLY A 85 -11.11 18.90 -16.34
C GLY A 85 -11.53 18.49 -17.76
N PHE A 86 -10.89 19.03 -18.81
CA PHE A 86 -11.27 18.82 -20.21
C PHE A 86 -10.34 17.86 -20.97
N TYR A 87 -9.29 17.35 -20.33
CA TYR A 87 -8.34 16.40 -20.95
C TYR A 87 -8.97 15.08 -21.43
N ASN A 88 -10.15 14.71 -20.93
CA ASN A 88 -10.88 13.50 -21.35
C ASN A 88 -11.78 13.69 -22.59
N LEU A 89 -11.91 14.90 -23.15
CA LEU A 89 -12.84 15.18 -24.26
C LEU A 89 -12.23 15.00 -25.67
N PHE A 90 -10.90 14.89 -25.78
CA PHE A 90 -10.22 14.65 -27.05
C PHE A 90 -9.12 13.62 -26.85
N SER A 91 -9.36 12.38 -27.29
CA SER A 91 -8.36 11.31 -27.32
C SER A 91 -7.24 11.70 -28.28
N ASN A 92 -6.15 12.24 -27.74
CA ASN A 92 -4.98 12.62 -28.52
C ASN A 92 -4.05 11.38 -28.65
N PRO A 93 -3.82 10.84 -29.86
CA PRO A 93 -2.97 9.67 -30.06
C PRO A 93 -1.50 9.90 -29.66
N TYR A 94 -1.03 11.15 -29.62
CA TYR A 94 0.28 11.49 -29.08
C TYR A 94 0.32 11.48 -27.54
N ALA A 95 -0.82 11.61 -26.87
CA ALA A 95 -0.92 11.50 -25.42
C ALA A 95 -0.88 10.03 -24.96
N GLU A 96 -1.44 9.09 -25.73
CA GLU A 96 -1.35 7.65 -25.44
C GLU A 96 0.09 7.12 -25.65
N ALA A 97 0.76 7.54 -26.73
CA ALA A 97 2.16 7.18 -26.95
C ALA A 97 3.10 7.80 -25.89
N ALA A 98 2.87 9.07 -25.53
CA ALA A 98 3.59 9.71 -24.43
C ALA A 98 3.21 9.14 -23.06
N GLU A 99 1.98 8.64 -22.85
CA GLU A 99 1.60 7.93 -21.64
C GLU A 99 2.25 6.55 -21.55
N ALA A 100 2.41 5.84 -22.67
CA ALA A 100 3.15 4.58 -22.73
C ALA A 100 4.66 4.76 -22.49
N GLU A 101 5.28 5.77 -23.09
CA GLU A 101 6.68 6.17 -22.80
C GLU A 101 6.83 6.66 -21.35
N SER A 102 5.83 7.37 -20.83
CA SER A 102 5.75 7.75 -19.42
C SER A 102 5.60 6.53 -18.51
N LEU A 103 4.85 5.48 -18.87
CA LEU A 103 4.67 4.32 -18.00
C LEU A 103 6.00 3.60 -17.73
N GLU A 104 6.93 3.57 -18.68
CA GLU A 104 8.28 3.03 -18.47
C GLU A 104 9.18 3.97 -17.65
N GLU A 105 9.01 5.29 -17.80
CA GLU A 105 9.79 6.30 -17.06
C GLU A 105 9.20 6.62 -15.66
N PHE A 106 7.93 6.29 -15.42
CA PHE A 106 7.11 6.65 -14.24
C PHE A 106 6.89 5.49 -13.25
N GLN A 107 7.50 4.32 -13.45
CA GLN A 107 7.66 3.30 -12.40
C GLN A 107 8.69 3.73 -11.32
N GLY A 108 8.54 4.94 -10.80
CA GLY A 108 9.40 5.51 -9.78
C GLY A 108 9.01 5.07 -8.36
N GLU A 109 9.33 5.88 -7.35
CA GLU A 109 9.25 5.52 -5.93
C GLU A 109 7.82 5.19 -5.47
N GLY A 110 6.80 5.80 -6.07
CA GLY A 110 5.39 5.52 -5.79
C GLY A 110 5.00 4.05 -6.01
N PHE A 111 5.41 3.48 -7.15
CA PHE A 111 5.14 2.08 -7.49
C PHE A 111 5.76 1.12 -6.47
N TRP A 112 7.04 1.33 -6.12
CA TRP A 112 7.72 0.50 -5.13
C TRP A 112 7.10 0.61 -3.74
N ASN A 113 6.70 1.82 -3.33
CA ASN A 113 5.96 2.01 -2.08
C ASN A 113 4.62 1.25 -2.09
N GLY A 114 3.88 1.27 -3.19
CA GLY A 114 2.67 0.46 -3.37
C GLY A 114 2.97 -1.03 -3.19
N LEU A 115 4.02 -1.53 -3.83
CA LEU A 115 4.47 -2.92 -3.74
C LEU A 115 4.89 -3.33 -2.31
N PHE A 116 5.55 -2.41 -1.59
CA PHE A 116 5.91 -2.59 -0.18
C PHE A 116 4.69 -2.66 0.74
N ILE A 117 3.62 -1.90 0.45
CA ILE A 117 2.35 -1.97 1.17
C ILE A 117 1.62 -3.29 0.87
N VAL A 118 1.63 -3.74 -0.39
CA VAL A 118 1.08 -5.05 -0.76
C VAL A 118 1.77 -6.16 0.03
N LEU A 119 3.10 -6.20 0.04
CA LEU A 119 3.86 -7.20 0.81
C LEU A 119 3.53 -7.12 2.31
N TYR A 120 3.47 -5.91 2.86
CA TYR A 120 3.08 -5.67 4.25
C TYR A 120 1.69 -6.25 4.56
N SER A 121 0.70 -6.02 3.69
CA SER A 121 -0.66 -6.54 3.86
C SER A 121 -0.73 -8.06 3.77
N ILE A 122 0.00 -8.68 2.83
CA ILE A 122 0.06 -10.14 2.67
C ILE A 122 0.58 -10.80 3.94
N ILE A 123 1.62 -10.25 4.57
CA ILE A 123 2.19 -10.80 5.80
C ILE A 123 1.17 -10.77 6.93
N ILE A 124 0.46 -9.65 7.12
CA ILE A 124 -0.57 -9.51 8.16
C ILE A 124 -1.70 -10.51 7.93
N LEU A 125 -2.20 -10.61 6.70
CA LEU A 125 -3.27 -11.56 6.34
C LEU A 125 -2.82 -13.01 6.52
N SER A 126 -1.57 -13.33 6.16
CA SER A 126 -1.01 -14.68 6.34
C SER A 126 -0.94 -15.06 7.83
N ILE A 127 -0.56 -14.12 8.70
CA ILE A 127 -0.59 -14.34 10.16
C ILE A 127 -2.04 -14.50 10.64
N GLY A 128 -2.97 -13.69 10.14
CA GLY A 128 -4.40 -13.85 10.40
C GLY A 128 -4.92 -15.25 10.04
N MET A 129 -4.56 -15.77 8.86
CA MET A 129 -4.91 -17.12 8.40
C MET A 129 -4.31 -18.22 9.29
N LEU A 130 -3.07 -18.05 9.77
CA LEU A 130 -2.47 -19.00 10.69
C LEU A 130 -3.23 -19.06 12.01
N ILE A 131 -3.72 -17.92 12.51
CA ILE A 131 -4.54 -17.86 13.73
C ILE A 131 -5.91 -18.47 13.49
N GLU A 132 -6.52 -18.24 12.32
CA GLU A 132 -7.78 -18.87 11.91
C GLU A 132 -7.69 -20.40 12.00
N ARG A 133 -6.60 -20.98 11.47
CA ARG A 133 -6.35 -22.44 11.50
C ARG A 133 -6.10 -23.01 12.90
N ILE A 134 -5.65 -22.20 13.85
CA ILE A 134 -5.50 -22.63 15.25
C ILE A 134 -6.87 -22.60 15.94
N TYR A 135 -7.75 -21.70 15.51
CA TYR A 135 -9.05 -21.46 16.12
C TYR A 135 -10.17 -22.37 15.60
N TYR A 136 -10.21 -22.60 14.29
CA TYR A 136 -11.17 -23.47 13.58
C TYR A 136 -10.51 -24.78 13.14
#